data_AF-W9W5K7-F1
#
_entry.id   AF-W9W5K7-F1
#
_cell.length_a   1.000
_cell.length_b   1.000
_cell.length_c   1.000
_cell.angle_alpha   90.00
_cell.angle_beta   90.00
_cell.angle_gamma   90.00
#
_symmetry.space_group_name_H-M   'P 1'
#
loop_
_entity.id
_entity.type
_entity.pdbx_description
1 polymer ?
#
loop_
_entity_poly.entity_id
_entity_poly.type
_entity_poly.pdbx_seq_one_letter_code
_entity_poly.pdbx_strand_id
1 'polypeptide(L)'
;MITATDEASFLQRLGSGRADPFNSYPILATPDVHELVDHFYFVIPSLVHKYWERAARRPRACWDLFNLYRMHEIPFLGMLHHAAHHLASMRGQNESLQVIEFKQRSLVAVNRRLQTLREPCDDWTIIGVGLLANAEVSLEYPL
;
A
#
# COMPACT_ATOMS: atom_id res chain seq x y z
N MET A 1 14.36 22.10 42.29
CA MET A 1 13.12 22.86 42.06
C MET A 1 12.88 22.83 40.56
N ILE A 2 12.16 21.81 40.08
CA ILE A 2 11.89 21.62 38.65
C ILE A 2 10.72 22.54 38.32
N THR A 3 10.87 23.39 37.31
CA THR A 3 9.84 24.35 36.91
C THR A 3 8.72 23.62 36.15
N ALA A 4 7.48 24.05 36.34
CA ALA A 4 6.28 23.42 35.76
C ALA A 4 6.31 23.31 34.21
N THR A 5 7.15 24.09 33.55
CA THR A 5 7.40 24.04 32.10
C THR A 5 8.19 22.80 31.66
N ASP A 6 9.03 22.25 32.54
CA ASP A 6 9.90 21.11 32.23
C ASP A 6 9.13 19.77 32.34
N GLU A 7 8.18 19.68 33.28
CA GLU A 7 7.26 18.54 33.38
C GLU A 7 6.33 18.44 32.16
N ALA A 8 5.82 19.56 31.65
CA ALA A 8 4.98 19.57 30.45
C ALA A 8 5.75 19.09 29.21
N SER A 9 7.02 19.51 29.06
CA SER A 9 7.89 19.06 27.96
C SER A 9 8.26 17.58 28.08
N PHE A 10 8.48 17.11 29.31
CA PHE A 10 8.80 15.73 29.61
C PHE A 10 7.62 14.79 29.36
N LEU A 11 6.41 15.16 29.80
CA LEU A 11 5.19 14.42 29.51
C LEU A 11 4.84 14.41 28.01
N GLN A 12 5.12 15.50 27.29
CA GLN A 12 4.96 15.55 25.84
C GLN A 12 5.93 14.58 25.12
N ARG A 13 7.16 14.41 25.65
CA ARG A 13 8.14 13.42 25.15
C ARG A 13 7.81 11.97 25.51
N LEU A 14 7.14 11.74 26.64
CA LEU A 14 6.72 10.40 27.06
C LEU A 14 5.53 9.87 26.24
N GLY A 15 4.75 10.75 25.61
CA GLY A 15 3.68 10.41 24.67
C GLY A 15 4.08 10.43 23.19
N SER A 16 5.19 11.10 22.83
CA SER A 16 5.64 11.23 21.43
C SER A 16 6.34 9.98 20.86
N GLY A 17 6.50 8.93 21.66
CA GLY A 17 7.22 7.71 21.30
C GLY A 17 6.44 6.73 20.42
N ARG A 18 5.15 6.96 20.20
CA ARG A 18 4.39 6.26 19.17
C ARG A 18 4.17 7.22 18.03
N ALA A 19 5.14 7.28 17.11
CA ALA A 19 4.80 7.67 15.75
C ALA A 19 3.58 6.82 15.38
N ASP A 20 2.47 7.47 15.06
CA ASP A 20 1.29 6.77 14.58
C ASP A 20 1.77 5.83 13.46
N PRO A 21 1.62 4.49 13.60
CA PRO A 21 2.10 3.56 12.58
C PRO A 21 1.50 3.87 11.21
N PHE A 22 0.38 4.59 11.15
CA PHE A 22 -0.29 5.03 9.94
C PHE A 22 0.22 6.37 9.38
N ASN A 23 0.87 7.21 10.19
CA ASN A 23 1.60 8.41 9.72
C ASN A 23 2.87 8.07 8.93
N SER A 24 3.18 6.79 8.76
CA SER A 24 4.34 6.32 8.02
C SER A 24 4.03 5.89 6.59
N TYR A 25 2.78 6.03 6.14
CA TYR A 25 2.43 5.80 4.74
C TYR A 25 2.85 6.99 3.87
N PRO A 26 3.18 6.76 2.59
CA PRO A 26 3.58 7.82 1.67
C PRO A 26 2.39 8.66 1.18
N ILE A 27 1.18 8.36 1.64
CA ILE A 27 -0.07 9.09 1.37
C ILE A 27 -0.87 9.26 2.66
N LEU A 28 -1.88 10.13 2.65
CA LEU A 28 -2.80 10.29 3.77
C LEU A 28 -3.53 8.97 4.07
N ALA A 29 -3.48 8.54 5.33
CA ALA A 29 -4.13 7.34 5.82
C ALA A 29 -5.63 7.61 6.10
N THR A 30 -6.47 7.40 5.09
CA THR A 30 -7.94 7.50 5.23
C THR A 30 -8.54 6.13 5.63
N PRO A 31 -9.81 6.08 6.09
CA PRO A 31 -10.50 4.81 6.34
C PRO A 31 -10.44 3.84 5.16
N ASP A 32 -10.66 4.34 3.94
CA ASP A 32 -10.56 3.56 2.70
C ASP A 32 -9.14 3.01 2.47
N VAL A 33 -8.10 3.79 2.78
CA VAL A 33 -6.71 3.31 2.71
C VAL A 33 -6.48 2.19 3.72
N HIS A 34 -7.00 2.31 4.95
CA HIS A 34 -6.90 1.24 5.95
C HIS A 34 -7.60 -0.04 5.52
N GLU A 35 -8.84 0.05 5.02
CA GLU A 35 -9.59 -1.10 4.51
C GLU A 35 -8.78 -1.86 3.45
N LEU A 36 -8.18 -1.13 2.50
CA LEU A 36 -7.40 -1.73 1.43
C LEU A 36 -6.05 -2.27 1.89
N VAL A 37 -5.39 -1.62 2.85
CA VAL A 37 -4.16 -2.16 3.47
C VAL A 37 -4.47 -3.46 4.20
N ASP A 38 -5.54 -3.50 5.00
CA ASP A 38 -5.93 -4.70 5.73
C ASP A 38 -6.31 -5.83 4.75
N HIS A 39 -7.03 -5.50 3.68
CA HIS A 39 -7.37 -6.45 2.62
C HIS A 39 -6.12 -7.02 1.93
N PHE A 40 -5.17 -6.16 1.57
CA PHE A 40 -3.89 -6.59 0.99
C PHE A 40 -3.07 -7.45 1.96
N TYR A 41 -3.04 -7.08 3.23
CA TYR A 41 -2.15 -7.68 4.22
C TYR A 41 -2.68 -9.03 4.72
N PHE A 42 -3.99 -9.15 4.93
CA PHE A 42 -4.59 -10.34 5.54
C PHE A 42 -5.36 -11.21 4.54
N VAL A 43 -6.12 -10.60 3.63
CA VAL A 43 -7.09 -11.34 2.80
C VAL A 43 -6.43 -11.97 1.59
N ILE A 44 -5.76 -11.16 0.75
CA ILE A 44 -5.12 -11.67 -0.49
C ILE A 44 -4.17 -12.85 -0.21
N PRO A 45 -3.24 -12.77 0.77
CA PRO A 45 -2.33 -13.89 1.06
C PRO A 45 -3.05 -15.16 1.52
N SER A 46 -4.19 -15.03 2.20
CA SER A 46 -4.97 -16.18 2.68
C SER A 46 -5.66 -16.96 1.55
N LEU A 47 -5.96 -16.29 0.43
CA LEU A 47 -6.67 -16.88 -0.71
C LEU A 47 -5.73 -17.49 -1.76
N VAL A 48 -4.48 -17.02 -1.83
CA VAL A 48 -3.44 -17.54 -2.75
C VAL A 48 -2.88 -18.91 -2.27
N HIS A 49 -3.36 -19.44 -1.15
CA HIS A 49 -2.88 -20.67 -0.50
C HIS A 49 -2.86 -21.91 -1.41
N LYS A 50 -3.77 -21.99 -2.38
CA LYS A 50 -3.89 -23.16 -3.28
C LYS A 50 -2.80 -23.25 -4.35
N TYR A 51 -2.18 -22.12 -4.71
CA TYR A 51 -1.12 -22.05 -5.74
C TYR A 51 0.27 -21.77 -5.15
N TRP A 52 0.33 -21.44 -3.86
CA TRP A 52 1.56 -20.99 -3.22
C TRP A 52 1.82 -21.72 -1.91
N GLU A 53 1.86 -23.06 -1.95
CA GLU A 53 2.23 -23.90 -0.80
C GLU A 53 3.56 -23.49 -0.14
N ARG A 54 4.44 -22.74 -0.84
CA ARG A 54 5.67 -22.15 -0.28
C ARG A 54 5.51 -20.81 0.48
N ALA A 55 4.51 -19.97 0.19
CA ALA A 55 4.27 -18.66 0.82
C ALA A 55 3.27 -18.78 1.95
N ALA A 56 2.33 -19.71 1.83
CA ALA A 56 1.61 -20.29 2.96
C ALA A 56 2.54 -20.61 4.14
N ARG A 57 3.72 -21.20 3.84
CA ARG A 57 4.77 -21.52 4.82
C ARG A 57 5.70 -20.35 5.17
N ARG A 58 5.59 -19.22 4.46
CA ARG A 58 6.40 -18.01 4.64
C ARG A 58 5.53 -16.74 4.53
N PRO A 59 4.67 -16.47 5.53
CA PRO A 59 3.89 -15.23 5.61
C PRO A 59 4.77 -13.95 5.56
N ARG A 60 6.08 -14.10 5.79
CA ARG A 60 7.10 -13.06 5.62
C ARG A 60 7.11 -12.45 4.23
N ALA A 61 6.85 -13.20 3.15
CA ALA A 61 6.94 -12.63 1.80
C ALA A 61 5.92 -11.51 1.56
N CYS A 62 4.66 -11.69 1.97
CA CYS A 62 3.63 -10.66 1.84
C CYS A 62 3.91 -9.46 2.76
N TRP A 63 4.45 -9.73 3.95
CA TRP A 63 4.89 -8.67 4.87
C TRP A 63 6.07 -7.88 4.32
N ASP A 64 7.06 -8.55 3.73
CA ASP A 64 8.23 -7.95 3.10
C ASP A 64 7.82 -7.11 1.89
N LEU A 65 6.87 -7.59 1.08
CA LEU A 65 6.30 -6.83 -0.03
C LEU A 65 5.52 -5.60 0.46
N PHE A 66 4.67 -5.74 1.47
CA PHE A 66 4.01 -4.58 2.08
C PHE A 66 5.02 -3.56 2.60
N ASN A 67 6.04 -4.03 3.32
CA ASN A 67 7.12 -3.20 3.85
C ASN A 67 7.93 -2.51 2.74
N LEU A 68 8.12 -3.17 1.60
CA LEU A 68 8.75 -2.58 0.43
C LEU A 68 7.85 -1.50 -0.19
N TYR A 69 6.57 -1.81 -0.43
CA TYR A 69 5.65 -0.92 -1.14
C TYR A 69 5.35 0.36 -0.36
N ARG A 70 5.23 0.28 0.96
CA ARG A 70 4.99 1.47 1.81
C ARG A 70 6.16 2.45 1.86
N MET A 71 7.33 2.12 1.32
CA MET A 71 8.48 3.04 1.33
C MET A 71 8.38 4.14 0.28
N HIS A 72 7.47 4.02 -0.70
CA HIS A 72 7.36 4.99 -1.79
C HIS A 72 5.92 5.12 -2.30
N GLU A 73 5.53 6.34 -2.71
CA GLU A 73 4.15 6.66 -3.14
C GLU A 73 3.66 5.76 -4.28
N ILE A 74 4.43 5.64 -5.35
CA ILE A 74 4.07 4.91 -6.58
C ILE A 74 3.72 3.42 -6.32
N PRO A 75 4.59 2.59 -5.72
CA PRO A 75 4.26 1.21 -5.44
C PRO A 75 3.15 1.07 -4.38
N PHE A 76 3.06 1.99 -3.41
CA PHE A 76 1.98 1.96 -2.43
C PHE A 76 0.60 2.19 -3.08
N LEU A 77 0.48 3.18 -3.98
CA LEU A 77 -0.74 3.41 -4.74
C LEU A 77 -1.08 2.22 -5.65
N GLY A 78 -0.09 1.60 -6.29
CA GLY A 78 -0.28 0.39 -7.08
C GLY A 78 -0.79 -0.81 -6.26
N MET A 79 -0.26 -0.97 -5.04
CA MET A 79 -0.74 -1.97 -4.08
C MET A 79 -2.20 -1.73 -3.68
N LEU A 80 -2.58 -0.48 -3.39
CA LEU A 80 -3.96 -0.12 -3.05
C LEU A 80 -4.91 -0.35 -4.22
N HIS A 81 -4.49 -0.03 -5.45
CA HIS A 81 -5.27 -0.33 -6.64
C HIS A 81 -5.49 -1.84 -6.82
N HIS A 82 -4.44 -2.65 -6.65
CA HIS A 82 -4.55 -4.12 -6.69
C HIS A 82 -5.51 -4.65 -5.61
N ALA A 83 -5.41 -4.12 -4.38
CA ALA A 83 -6.29 -4.49 -3.28
C ALA A 83 -7.76 -4.10 -3.55
N ALA A 84 -7.99 -2.88 -4.04
CA ALA A 84 -9.33 -2.39 -4.39
C ALA A 84 -9.96 -3.24 -5.48
N HIS A 85 -9.15 -3.65 -6.47
CA HIS A 85 -9.60 -4.50 -7.55
C HIS A 85 -10.01 -5.87 -7.04
N HIS A 86 -9.16 -6.53 -6.25
CA HIS A 86 -9.49 -7.82 -5.65
C HIS A 86 -10.73 -7.74 -4.74
N LEU A 87 -10.88 -6.66 -3.96
CA LEU A 87 -12.04 -6.44 -3.11
C LEU A 87 -13.33 -6.25 -3.92
N ALA A 88 -13.27 -5.49 -5.02
CA ALA A 88 -14.39 -5.32 -5.95
C ALA A 88 -14.80 -6.66 -6.58
N SER A 89 -13.84 -7.45 -7.06
CA SER A 89 -14.09 -8.78 -7.63
C SER A 89 -14.75 -9.73 -6.63
N MET A 90 -14.30 -9.74 -5.37
CA MET A 90 -14.95 -10.51 -4.29
C MET A 90 -16.39 -10.08 -4.01
N ARG A 91 -16.72 -8.81 -4.27
CA ARG A 91 -18.08 -8.26 -4.15
C ARG A 91 -18.91 -8.47 -5.43
N GLY A 92 -18.38 -9.19 -6.44
CA GLY A 92 -19.04 -9.38 -7.73
C GLY A 92 -19.11 -8.12 -8.60
N GLN A 93 -18.23 -7.14 -8.32
CA GLN A 93 -18.15 -5.88 -9.05
C GLN A 93 -16.96 -5.93 -10.01
N ASN A 94 -17.18 -5.58 -11.28
CA ASN A 94 -16.09 -5.48 -12.26
C ASN A 94 -15.22 -4.24 -12.01
N GLU A 95 -15.81 -3.14 -11.54
CA GLU A 95 -15.10 -1.89 -11.28
C GLU A 95 -15.80 -1.13 -10.14
N SER A 96 -15.02 -0.62 -9.17
CA SER A 96 -15.51 0.20 -8.07
C SER A 96 -14.87 1.58 -8.11
N LEU A 97 -15.48 2.57 -7.43
CA LEU A 97 -14.91 3.92 -7.35
C LEU A 97 -13.48 3.92 -6.78
N GLN A 98 -13.21 3.06 -5.78
CA GLN A 98 -11.86 2.91 -5.22
C GLN A 98 -10.88 2.35 -6.26
N VAL A 99 -11.28 1.39 -7.10
CA VAL A 99 -10.44 0.87 -8.18
C VAL A 99 -10.00 1.99 -9.13
N ILE A 100 -10.96 2.79 -9.58
CA ILE A 100 -10.72 3.93 -10.49
C ILE A 100 -9.85 4.99 -9.81
N GLU A 101 -10.17 5.35 -8.57
CA GLU A 101 -9.44 6.37 -7.82
C GLU A 101 -7.97 6.01 -7.68
N PHE A 102 -7.66 4.81 -7.17
CA PHE A 102 -6.27 4.41 -6.95
C PHE A 102 -5.53 4.12 -8.25
N LYS A 103 -6.21 3.68 -9.32
CA LYS A 103 -5.63 3.61 -10.68
C LYS A 103 -5.21 5.00 -11.15
N GLN A 104 -6.13 5.96 -11.09
CA GLN A 104 -5.87 7.33 -11.53
C GLN A 104 -4.74 7.99 -10.73
N ARG A 105 -4.77 7.87 -9.39
CA ARG A 105 -3.71 8.41 -8.51
C ARG A 105 -2.34 7.80 -8.83
N SER A 106 -2.29 6.48 -9.04
CA SER A 106 -1.05 5.79 -9.42
C SER A 106 -0.51 6.30 -10.75
N LEU A 107 -1.37 6.41 -11.77
CA LEU A 107 -1.00 6.91 -13.10
C LEU A 107 -0.49 8.36 -13.05
N VAL A 108 -1.13 9.22 -12.25
CA VAL A 108 -0.68 10.60 -12.04
C VAL A 108 0.71 10.62 -11.39
N ALA A 109 0.95 9.79 -10.38
CA ALA A 109 2.25 9.71 -9.71
C ALA A 109 3.35 9.19 -10.65
N VAL A 110 3.07 8.13 -11.42
CA VAL A 110 3.98 7.59 -12.44
C VAL A 110 4.28 8.64 -13.51
N ASN A 111 3.25 9.29 -14.07
CA ASN A 111 3.44 10.31 -15.10
C ASN A 111 4.28 11.48 -14.58
N ARG A 112 4.02 11.96 -13.36
CA ARG A 112 4.83 13.00 -12.71
C ARG A 112 6.30 12.57 -12.61
N ARG A 113 6.55 11.31 -12.25
CA ARG A 113 7.92 10.78 -12.16
C ARG A 113 8.60 10.69 -13.52
N LEU A 114 7.90 10.19 -14.53
CA LEU A 114 8.41 10.10 -15.90
C LEU A 114 8.69 11.47 -16.52
N GLN A 115 7.88 12.48 -16.25
CA GLN A 115 8.10 13.85 -16.73
C GLN A 115 9.34 14.52 -16.13
N THR A 116 9.75 14.10 -14.93
CA THR A 116 10.92 14.65 -14.23
C THR A 116 12.17 13.79 -14.42
N LEU A 117 12.06 12.74 -15.24
CA LEU A 117 13.10 11.74 -15.43
C LEU A 117 14.28 12.33 -16.21
N ARG A 118 15.47 12.28 -15.62
CA ARG A 118 16.74 12.67 -16.25
C ARG A 118 17.73 11.51 -16.39
N GLU A 119 17.45 10.41 -15.69
CA GLU A 119 18.24 9.19 -15.61
C GLU A 119 17.32 7.98 -15.87
N PRO A 120 17.81 6.74 -15.96
CA PRO A 120 16.93 5.57 -16.04
C PRO A 120 15.87 5.53 -14.91
N CYS A 121 14.73 4.89 -15.17
CA CYS A 121 13.69 4.71 -14.16
C CYS A 121 14.24 4.02 -12.91
N ASP A 122 13.92 4.57 -11.74
CA ASP A 122 14.24 3.93 -10.46
C ASP A 122 13.36 2.69 -10.21
N ASP A 123 13.83 1.85 -9.29
CA ASP A 123 13.16 0.60 -8.90
C ASP A 123 11.71 0.85 -8.45
N TRP A 124 11.43 1.97 -7.77
CA TRP A 124 10.07 2.29 -7.30
C TRP A 124 9.09 2.48 -8.44
N THR A 125 9.52 3.19 -9.49
CA THR A 125 8.74 3.40 -10.70
C THR A 125 8.51 2.09 -11.43
N ILE A 126 9.56 1.26 -11.55
CA ILE A 126 9.47 -0.05 -12.20
C ILE A 126 8.49 -0.96 -11.44
N ILE A 127 8.62 -1.06 -10.11
CA ILE A 127 7.75 -1.87 -9.25
C ILE A 127 6.29 -1.40 -9.35
N GLY A 128 6.03 -0.09 -9.24
CA GLY A 128 4.65 0.41 -9.28
C GLY A 128 3.98 0.24 -10.65
N VAL A 129 4.73 0.42 -11.75
CA VAL A 129 4.22 0.10 -13.09
C VAL A 129 3.92 -1.39 -13.22
N GLY A 130 4.79 -2.27 -12.69
CA GLY A 130 4.55 -3.71 -12.64
C GLY A 130 3.30 -4.07 -11.85
N LEU A 131 3.07 -3.44 -10.69
CA LEU A 131 1.86 -3.63 -9.88
C LEU A 131 0.59 -3.19 -10.61
N LEU A 132 0.63 -2.05 -11.31
CA LEU A 132 -0.49 -1.58 -12.14
C LEU A 132 -0.81 -2.59 -13.24
N ALA A 133 0.20 -3.05 -13.98
CA ALA A 133 -0.01 -4.06 -15.03
C ALA A 133 -0.59 -5.36 -14.46
N ASN A 134 -0.08 -5.83 -13.32
CA ASN A 134 -0.55 -7.05 -12.67
C ASN A 134 -2.01 -6.95 -12.19
N ALA A 135 -2.43 -5.77 -11.71
CA ALA A 135 -3.81 -5.54 -11.29
C ALA A 135 -4.80 -5.67 -12.46
N GLU A 136 -4.44 -5.18 -13.65
CA GLU A 136 -5.29 -5.29 -14.85
C GLU A 136 -5.34 -6.73 -15.38
N VAL A 137 -4.23 -7.48 -15.35
CA VAL A 137 -4.23 -8.88 -15.82
C VAL A 137 -4.99 -9.82 -14.88
N SER A 138 -5.12 -9.46 -13.61
CA SER A 138 -5.91 -10.23 -12.63
C SER A 138 -7.42 -10.26 -12.95
N LEU A 139 -7.88 -9.53 -13.97
CA LEU A 139 -9.25 -9.59 -14.51
C LEU A 139 -9.61 -10.92 -15.18
N GLU A 140 -8.64 -11.66 -15.70
CA GLU A 140 -8.92 -12.82 -16.59
C GLU A 140 -8.99 -14.17 -15.86
N TYR A 141 -8.53 -14.23 -14.60
CA TYR A 141 -8.52 -15.46 -13.81
C TYR A 141 -9.04 -15.18 -12.39
N PRO A 142 -10.37 -15.19 -12.19
CA PRO A 142 -10.92 -15.20 -10.84
C PRO A 142 -10.43 -16.48 -10.15
N LEU A 143 -9.71 -16.32 -9.03
CA LEU A 143 -9.32 -17.41 -8.14
C LEU A 143 -10.56 -18.06 -7.51
#